data_AF-A0A1V5F1S5-F1
#
_entry.id   AF-A0A1V5F1S5-F1
#
_cell.length_a   1.000
_cell.length_b   1.000
_cell.length_c   1.000
_cell.angle_alpha   90.00
_cell.angle_beta   90.00
_cell.angle_gamma   90.00
#
_symmetry.space_group_name_H-M   'P 1'
#
loop_
_entity.id
_entity.type
_entity.pdbx_description
1 polymer ?
#
loop_
_entity_poly.entity_id
_entity_poly.type
_entity_poly.pdbx_seq_one_letter_code
_entity_poly.pdbx_strand_id
1 'polypeptide(L)'
;MHGYDTYDYGARGMYPALMRFITPDPLAEKYYNTSPYVYCMNNPLKYIDPMGLDTFNVNIENHTIDRIPVNDSKTHTYVIQNNDGTLTTYNLEINDNGQVLFPEAGFGFNRYGSVDENGDHYLTPEAAAATLGLVTEVALSEYSGTKISFGDMSDSNGGAHGGNHDSHGGKNGGSGNCIDYRYTDENFVSRQGTAKSSWFNAQTNKGFLDYAKDWGFTKNYISPQKGYGKI
;
A
#
# COMPACT_ATOMS: atom_id res chain seq x y z
N MET A 1 -21.18 -19.29 35.83
CA MET A 1 -20.35 -18.11 35.51
C MET A 1 -20.74 -17.70 34.10
N HIS A 2 -21.54 -16.64 33.95
CA HIS A 2 -21.99 -16.16 32.63
C HIS A 2 -21.13 -14.95 32.28
N GLY A 3 -19.96 -15.21 31.68
CA GLY A 3 -19.15 -14.17 31.05
C GLY A 3 -19.82 -13.75 29.75
N TYR A 4 -19.89 -12.45 29.50
CA TYR A 4 -20.32 -11.94 28.21
C TYR A 4 -19.14 -12.14 27.24
N ASP A 5 -19.13 -13.29 26.56
CA ASP A 5 -18.04 -13.70 25.65
C ASP A 5 -18.14 -12.91 24.34
N THR A 6 -17.87 -11.60 24.35
CA THR A 6 -17.78 -10.79 23.15
C THR A 6 -16.39 -10.20 23.00
N TYR A 7 -15.87 -10.21 21.78
CA TYR A 7 -14.65 -9.52 21.41
C TYR A 7 -14.97 -8.10 20.93
N ASP A 8 -14.21 -7.11 21.40
CA ASP A 8 -14.33 -5.72 20.96
C ASP A 8 -13.43 -5.47 19.74
N TYR A 9 -14.04 -5.12 18.61
CA TYR A 9 -13.36 -4.74 17.36
C TYR A 9 -13.46 -3.22 17.11
N GLY A 10 -13.64 -2.42 18.17
CA GLY A 10 -13.70 -0.96 18.15
C GLY A 10 -15.02 -0.43 17.61
N ALA A 11 -15.28 -0.63 16.31
CA ALA A 11 -16.52 -0.17 15.69
C ALA A 11 -17.72 -1.08 16.01
N ARG A 12 -17.48 -2.36 16.31
CA ARG A 12 -18.51 -3.38 16.55
C ARG A 12 -18.04 -4.44 17.56
N GLY A 13 -18.99 -4.96 18.35
CA GLY A 13 -18.76 -6.15 19.17
C GLY A 13 -19.00 -7.43 18.38
N MET A 14 -18.13 -8.43 18.52
CA MET A 14 -18.20 -9.71 17.84
C MET A 14 -18.49 -10.84 18.83
N TYR A 15 -19.45 -11.71 18.49
CA TYR A 15 -19.77 -12.90 19.28
C TYR A 15 -19.12 -14.13 18.64
N PRO A 16 -18.04 -14.66 19.22
CA PRO A 16 -17.20 -15.70 18.62
C PRO A 16 -17.92 -17.03 18.49
N ALA A 17 -18.83 -17.37 19.40
CA ALA A 17 -19.60 -18.61 19.32
C ALA A 17 -20.50 -18.67 18.07
N LEU A 18 -20.90 -17.52 17.53
CA LEU A 18 -21.68 -17.40 16.30
C LEU A 18 -20.86 -16.88 15.12
N MET A 19 -19.62 -16.46 15.34
CA MET A 19 -18.74 -15.79 14.36
C MET A 19 -19.45 -14.64 13.63
N ARG A 20 -20.18 -13.81 14.38
CA ARG A 20 -20.99 -12.70 13.86
C ARG A 20 -20.83 -11.46 14.71
N PHE A 21 -21.05 -10.29 14.13
CA PHE A 21 -21.21 -9.06 14.91
C PHE A 21 -22.53 -9.10 15.68
N ILE A 22 -22.53 -8.57 16.90
CA ILE A 22 -23.72 -8.47 17.76
C ILE A 22 -24.54 -7.21 17.49
N THR A 23 -23.89 -6.21 16.92
CA THR A 23 -24.51 -4.99 16.43
C THR A 23 -24.65 -5.07 14.91
N PRO A 24 -25.81 -4.68 14.35
CA PRO A 24 -25.94 -4.59 12.90
C PRO A 24 -24.93 -3.57 12.40
N ASP A 25 -24.36 -3.85 11.23
CA ASP A 25 -23.51 -2.93 10.52
C ASP A 25 -24.26 -1.59 10.32
N PRO A 26 -23.73 -0.45 10.81
CA PRO A 26 -24.32 0.87 10.56
C PRO A 26 -24.52 1.17 9.07
N LEU A 27 -23.84 0.43 8.19
CA LEU A 27 -23.90 0.55 6.74
C LEU A 27 -24.65 -0.62 6.06
N ALA A 28 -25.44 -1.39 6.83
CA ALA A 28 -26.26 -2.51 6.37
C ALA A 28 -27.09 -2.22 5.10
N GLU A 29 -27.63 -1.01 5.00
CA GLU A 29 -28.48 -0.57 3.88
C GLU A 29 -27.76 -0.47 2.53
N LYS A 30 -26.42 -0.56 2.52
CA LYS A 30 -25.62 -0.53 1.29
C LYS A 30 -25.35 -1.91 0.70
N TYR A 31 -25.58 -2.99 1.46
CA TYR A 31 -25.30 -4.37 1.07
C TYR A 31 -26.50 -5.27 1.31
N TYR A 32 -27.58 -5.07 0.55
CA TYR A 32 -28.81 -5.87 0.66
C TYR A 32 -28.59 -7.38 0.44
N ASN A 33 -27.52 -7.75 -0.27
CA ASN A 33 -27.18 -9.15 -0.57
C ASN A 33 -26.37 -9.82 0.54
N THR A 34 -25.94 -9.10 1.56
CA THR A 34 -25.07 -9.60 2.63
C THR A 34 -25.71 -9.33 3.99
N SER A 35 -25.63 -10.29 4.90
CA SER A 35 -26.18 -10.12 6.25
C SER A 35 -25.50 -8.94 6.97
N PRO A 36 -26.25 -8.05 7.65
CA PRO A 36 -25.68 -6.92 8.39
C PRO A 36 -24.87 -7.35 9.63
N TYR A 37 -24.79 -8.66 9.90
CA TYR A 37 -24.06 -9.23 11.02
C TYR A 37 -22.86 -10.09 10.57
N VAL A 38 -22.53 -10.09 9.27
CA VAL A 38 -21.47 -10.96 8.72
C VAL A 38 -20.08 -10.49 9.18
N TYR A 39 -19.26 -11.45 9.59
CA TYR A 39 -17.84 -11.24 9.87
C TYR A 39 -17.01 -11.73 8.66
N CYS A 40 -16.06 -10.92 8.19
CA CYS A 40 -15.10 -11.30 7.14
C CYS A 40 -15.74 -11.86 5.84
N MET A 41 -16.91 -11.34 5.42
CA MET A 41 -17.67 -11.88 4.27
C MET A 41 -17.93 -13.41 4.34
N ASN A 42 -18.09 -13.98 5.54
CA ASN A 42 -18.17 -15.43 5.80
C ASN A 42 -16.91 -16.25 5.46
N ASN A 43 -15.75 -15.60 5.27
CA ASN A 43 -14.47 -16.31 5.06
C ASN A 43 -13.37 -15.82 6.01
N PRO A 44 -13.49 -16.09 7.32
CA PRO A 44 -12.53 -15.66 8.35
C PRO A 44 -11.19 -16.42 8.31
N LEU A 45 -11.08 -17.46 7.47
CA LEU A 45 -9.81 -18.16 7.24
C LEU A 45 -8.93 -17.40 6.24
N LYS A 46 -9.55 -16.68 5.30
CA LYS A 46 -8.85 -15.89 4.30
C LYS A 46 -8.72 -14.42 4.69
N TYR A 47 -9.70 -13.90 5.44
CA TYR A 47 -9.78 -12.48 5.75
C TYR A 47 -9.78 -12.27 7.26
N ILE A 48 -9.02 -11.26 7.69
CA ILE A 48 -9.09 -10.70 9.03
C ILE A 48 -9.55 -9.25 8.82
N ASP A 49 -10.61 -8.84 9.51
CA ASP A 49 -11.08 -7.46 9.55
C ASP A 49 -10.83 -6.92 10.97
N PRO A 50 -9.61 -6.43 11.27
CA PRO A 50 -9.23 -6.07 12.63
C PRO A 50 -9.97 -4.83 13.14
N MET A 51 -10.49 -3.97 12.24
CA MET A 51 -11.02 -2.65 12.61
C MET A 51 -12.35 -2.27 11.94
N GLY A 52 -12.90 -3.07 11.02
CA GLY A 52 -14.12 -2.72 10.27
C GLY A 52 -13.89 -1.67 9.17
N LEU A 53 -12.65 -1.53 8.69
CA LEU A 53 -12.22 -0.49 7.74
C LEU A 53 -11.95 -1.09 6.35
N ASP A 54 -11.89 -0.22 5.33
CA ASP A 54 -11.51 -0.63 3.97
C ASP A 54 -10.08 -1.15 3.99
N THR A 55 -9.92 -2.45 3.69
CA THR A 55 -8.70 -3.19 4.01
C THR A 55 -8.04 -3.73 2.74
N PHE A 56 -6.74 -3.51 2.58
CA PHE A 56 -5.88 -4.11 1.56
C PHE A 56 -5.08 -5.25 2.20
N ASN A 57 -5.40 -6.48 1.86
CA ASN A 57 -4.60 -7.64 2.23
C ASN A 57 -3.53 -7.87 1.18
N VAL A 58 -2.27 -7.74 1.59
CA VAL A 58 -1.09 -7.86 0.74
C VAL A 58 -0.37 -9.15 1.11
N ASN A 59 -0.29 -10.10 0.19
CA ASN A 59 0.44 -11.35 0.40
C ASN A 59 1.73 -11.33 -0.42
N ILE A 60 2.87 -11.39 0.28
CA ILE A 60 4.19 -11.29 -0.37
C ILE A 60 4.62 -12.57 -1.08
N GLU A 61 4.08 -13.73 -0.68
CA GLU A 61 4.50 -15.03 -1.24
C GLU A 61 3.99 -15.20 -2.68
N ASN A 62 2.78 -14.70 -2.95
CA ASN A 62 2.12 -14.84 -4.25
C ASN A 62 1.86 -13.52 -4.97
N HIS A 63 2.39 -12.41 -4.41
CA HIS A 63 2.27 -11.05 -4.96
C HIS A 63 0.82 -10.62 -5.22
N THR A 64 -0.10 -10.97 -4.32
CA THR A 64 -1.52 -10.61 -4.45
C THR A 64 -1.92 -9.49 -3.50
N ILE A 65 -2.86 -8.67 -3.98
CA ILE A 65 -3.48 -7.59 -3.23
C ILE A 65 -5.00 -7.78 -3.32
N ASP A 66 -5.61 -8.20 -2.22
CA ASP A 66 -7.06 -8.39 -2.08
C ASP A 66 -7.64 -7.21 -1.29
N ARG A 67 -8.42 -6.35 -1.95
CA ARG A 67 -9.15 -5.26 -1.28
C ARG A 67 -10.51 -5.75 -0.76
N ILE A 68 -10.79 -5.46 0.50
CA ILE A 68 -12.09 -5.60 1.14
C ILE A 68 -12.67 -4.19 1.29
N PRO A 69 -13.45 -3.71 0.31
CA PRO A 69 -13.91 -2.33 0.29
C PRO A 69 -14.91 -2.06 1.41
N VAL A 70 -14.78 -0.89 2.04
CA VAL A 70 -15.78 -0.35 2.97
C VAL A 70 -16.15 1.04 2.48
N ASN A 71 -17.42 1.21 2.08
CA ASN A 71 -17.91 2.47 1.55
C ASN A 71 -17.78 3.59 2.59
N ASP A 72 -17.36 4.78 2.15
CA ASP A 72 -17.11 5.98 2.96
C ASP A 72 -16.01 5.82 4.03
N SER A 73 -15.17 4.77 3.95
CA SER A 73 -14.00 4.68 4.80
C SER A 73 -13.08 5.87 4.53
N LYS A 74 -12.70 6.59 5.58
CA LYS A 74 -11.71 7.69 5.50
C LYS A 74 -10.28 7.20 5.73
N THR A 75 -10.13 5.92 6.05
CA THR A 75 -8.86 5.30 6.37
C THR A 75 -8.79 3.95 5.66
N HIS A 76 -7.65 3.64 5.07
CA HIS A 76 -7.34 2.32 4.54
C HIS A 76 -6.40 1.59 5.48
N THR A 77 -6.75 0.35 5.81
CA THR A 77 -5.89 -0.56 6.56
C THR A 77 -5.13 -1.44 5.57
N TYR A 78 -3.81 -1.50 5.66
CA TYR A 78 -2.95 -2.34 4.84
C TYR A 78 -2.41 -3.45 5.72
N VAL A 79 -2.76 -4.70 5.44
CA VAL A 79 -2.28 -5.88 6.16
C VAL A 79 -1.32 -6.64 5.26
N ILE A 80 -0.03 -6.55 5.56
CA ILE A 80 1.03 -7.24 4.82
C ILE A 80 1.33 -8.55 5.52
N GLN A 81 1.03 -9.66 4.85
CA GLN A 81 1.33 -11.00 5.31
C GLN A 81 2.69 -11.45 4.79
N ASN A 82 3.59 -11.77 5.73
CA ASN A 82 4.91 -12.31 5.46
C ASN A 82 4.85 -13.84 5.21
N ASN A 83 5.94 -14.39 4.66
CA ASN A 83 6.07 -15.84 4.37
C ASN A 83 5.97 -16.72 5.63
N ASP A 84 6.31 -16.18 6.81
CA ASP A 84 6.20 -16.87 8.10
C ASP A 84 4.82 -16.72 8.75
N GLY A 85 3.89 -16.02 8.10
CA GLY A 85 2.55 -15.70 8.60
C GLY A 85 2.49 -14.47 9.50
N THR A 86 3.60 -13.80 9.78
CA THR A 86 3.62 -12.53 10.52
C THR A 86 2.90 -11.44 9.73
N LEU A 87 2.13 -10.60 10.43
CA LEU A 87 1.37 -9.50 9.83
C LEU A 87 1.97 -8.15 10.20
N THR A 88 2.19 -7.29 9.21
CA THR A 88 2.49 -5.86 9.41
C THR A 88 1.29 -5.05 8.99
N THR A 89 0.88 -4.09 9.82
CA THR A 89 -0.33 -3.27 9.56
C THR A 89 0.01 -1.79 9.46
N TYR A 90 -0.52 -1.12 8.43
CA TYR A 90 -0.52 0.33 8.29
C TYR A 90 -1.95 0.86 8.20
N ASN A 91 -2.22 2.02 8.79
CA ASN A 91 -3.50 2.71 8.65
C ASN A 91 -3.22 4.08 8.03
N LEU A 92 -3.68 4.31 6.80
CA LEU A 92 -3.43 5.54 6.05
C LEU A 92 -4.74 6.26 5.77
N GLU A 93 -4.82 7.55 6.10
CA GLU A 93 -5.99 8.38 5.79
C GLU A 93 -6.05 8.73 4.32
N ILE A 94 -7.27 8.76 3.80
CA ILE A 94 -7.57 9.12 2.41
C ILE A 94 -7.88 10.61 2.34
N ASN A 95 -7.24 11.31 1.42
CA ASN A 95 -7.51 12.71 1.16
C ASN A 95 -8.76 12.90 0.26
N ASP A 96 -9.16 14.14 0.04
CA ASP A 96 -10.32 14.47 -0.80
C ASP A 96 -10.17 14.03 -2.27
N ASN A 97 -8.95 13.71 -2.70
CA ASN A 97 -8.62 13.23 -4.05
C ASN A 97 -8.51 11.70 -4.13
N GLY A 98 -8.88 10.97 -3.07
CA GLY A 98 -8.87 9.51 -3.06
C GLY A 98 -7.48 8.89 -2.93
N GLN A 99 -6.48 9.66 -2.51
CA GLN A 99 -5.10 9.21 -2.33
C GLN A 99 -4.76 9.10 -0.84
N VAL A 100 -3.73 8.31 -0.54
CA VAL A 100 -3.18 8.17 0.81
C VAL A 100 -1.82 8.82 0.90
N LEU A 101 -1.53 9.46 2.04
CA LEU A 101 -0.18 9.90 2.37
C LEU A 101 0.66 8.67 2.74
N PHE A 102 1.67 8.37 1.92
CA PHE A 102 2.57 7.26 2.18
C PHE A 102 3.48 7.57 3.40
N PRO A 103 3.75 6.59 4.28
CA PRO A 103 4.54 6.83 5.48
C PRO A 103 5.95 7.34 5.19
N GLU A 104 6.50 8.17 6.09
CA GLU A 104 7.89 8.62 5.97
C GLU A 104 8.91 7.50 6.18
N ALA A 105 8.54 6.44 6.89
CA ALA A 105 9.38 5.27 7.10
C ALA A 105 8.53 4.07 7.49
N GLY A 106 9.09 2.88 7.28
CA GLY A 106 8.52 1.63 7.73
C GLY A 106 9.51 0.49 7.55
N PHE A 107 8.99 -0.73 7.57
CA PHE A 107 9.81 -1.91 7.37
C PHE A 107 10.31 -1.97 5.92
N GLY A 108 11.63 -1.90 5.72
CA GLY A 108 12.27 -1.96 4.40
C GLY A 108 12.33 -0.65 3.62
N PHE A 109 11.87 0.48 4.17
CA PHE A 109 11.88 1.75 3.45
C PHE A 109 12.02 3.00 4.34
N ASN A 110 12.39 4.09 3.69
CA ASN A 110 12.37 5.44 4.25
C ASN A 110 12.13 6.49 3.17
N ARG A 111 11.72 7.67 3.58
CA ARG A 111 11.62 8.86 2.75
C ARG A 111 12.99 9.48 2.52
N TYR A 112 13.16 10.08 1.35
CA TYR A 112 14.27 10.92 0.97
C TYR A 112 13.78 12.29 0.54
N GLY A 113 14.38 13.35 1.09
CA GLY A 113 14.08 14.74 0.72
C GLY A 113 13.15 15.44 1.71
N SER A 114 13.07 16.77 1.59
CA SER A 114 12.14 17.61 2.33
C SER A 114 10.71 17.46 1.83
N VAL A 115 9.73 17.81 2.66
CA VAL A 115 8.32 17.90 2.26
C VAL A 115 8.09 19.18 1.48
N ASP A 116 7.58 19.05 0.28
CA ASP A 116 7.27 20.19 -0.57
C ASP A 116 5.96 20.90 -0.17
N GLU A 117 5.82 22.17 -0.58
CA GLU A 117 4.59 22.93 -0.44
C GLU A 117 3.47 22.22 -1.23
N ASN A 118 2.42 21.77 -0.52
CA ASN A 118 1.31 20.89 -0.96
C ASN A 118 1.52 19.38 -0.85
N GLY A 119 2.65 18.95 -0.27
CA GLY A 119 3.03 17.55 -0.13
C GLY A 119 3.43 16.91 -1.45
N ASP A 120 4.09 15.76 -1.36
CA ASP A 120 4.78 15.09 -2.47
C ASP A 120 4.87 13.57 -2.27
N HIS A 121 4.11 13.02 -1.31
CA HIS A 121 4.18 11.62 -0.89
C HIS A 121 2.79 10.95 -0.98
N TYR A 122 1.97 11.38 -1.92
CA TYR A 122 0.63 10.82 -2.10
C TYR A 122 0.62 9.74 -3.17
N LEU A 123 -0.07 8.63 -2.86
CA LEU A 123 -0.27 7.50 -3.75
C LEU A 123 -1.74 7.12 -3.83
N THR A 124 -2.13 6.48 -4.94
CA THR A 124 -3.38 5.73 -4.96
C THR A 124 -3.30 4.61 -3.90
N PRO A 125 -4.42 4.21 -3.29
CA PRO A 125 -4.44 3.13 -2.31
C PRO A 125 -3.81 1.84 -2.85
N GLU A 126 -4.06 1.51 -4.12
CA GLU A 126 -3.48 0.35 -4.78
C GLU A 126 -1.97 0.46 -4.96
N ALA A 127 -1.45 1.63 -5.35
CA ALA A 127 0.00 1.85 -5.45
C ALA A 127 0.66 1.81 -4.07
N ALA A 128 0.03 2.34 -3.02
CA ALA A 128 0.52 2.23 -1.65
C ALA A 128 0.60 0.77 -1.19
N ALA A 129 -0.44 -0.03 -1.45
CA ALA A 129 -0.43 -1.47 -1.13
C ALA A 129 0.70 -2.22 -1.86
N ALA A 130 0.87 -1.97 -3.16
CA ALA A 130 1.95 -2.57 -3.95
C ALA A 130 3.34 -2.15 -3.45
N THR A 131 3.50 -0.88 -3.06
CA THR A 131 4.76 -0.35 -2.52
C THR A 131 5.12 -1.01 -1.20
N LEU A 132 4.16 -1.13 -0.28
CA LEU A 132 4.35 -1.78 1.02
C LEU A 132 4.70 -3.28 0.86
N GLY A 133 4.07 -3.96 -0.09
CA GLY A 133 4.42 -5.34 -0.44
C GLY A 133 5.85 -5.46 -0.96
N LEU A 134 6.20 -4.64 -1.96
CA LEU A 134 7.52 -4.60 -2.58
C LEU A 134 8.64 -4.42 -1.56
N VAL A 135 8.55 -3.37 -0.72
CA VAL A 135 9.64 -3.08 0.23
C VAL A 135 9.72 -4.09 1.36
N THR A 136 8.60 -4.72 1.73
CA THR A 136 8.60 -5.80 2.70
C THR A 136 9.30 -7.04 2.13
N GLU A 137 8.97 -7.43 0.89
CA GLU A 137 9.62 -8.56 0.23
C GLU A 137 11.12 -8.31 0.05
N VAL A 138 11.51 -7.14 -0.45
CA VAL A 138 12.92 -6.77 -0.62
C VAL A 138 13.67 -6.83 0.72
N ALA A 139 13.08 -6.34 1.81
CA ALA A 139 13.68 -6.38 3.14
C ALA A 139 13.77 -7.80 3.76
N LEU A 140 13.02 -8.77 3.22
CA LEU A 140 13.06 -10.18 3.63
C LEU A 140 13.86 -11.07 2.68
N SER A 141 14.32 -10.52 1.55
CA SER A 141 15.08 -11.23 0.52
C SER A 141 16.56 -11.40 0.90
N GLU A 142 17.38 -11.82 -0.07
CA GLU A 142 18.84 -11.83 0.07
C GLU A 142 19.45 -10.47 0.43
N TYR A 143 18.69 -9.39 0.24
CA TYR A 143 19.06 -8.02 0.62
C TYR A 143 18.55 -7.63 2.03
N SER A 144 18.38 -8.60 2.92
CA SER A 144 17.77 -8.40 4.24
C SER A 144 18.38 -7.24 5.04
N GLY A 145 17.53 -6.46 5.70
CA GLY A 145 17.95 -5.33 6.53
C GLY A 145 18.26 -4.03 5.77
N THR A 146 18.14 -4.03 4.44
CA THR A 146 18.30 -2.84 3.61
C THR A 146 17.03 -1.98 3.62
N LYS A 147 17.18 -0.69 3.32
CA LYS A 147 16.07 0.26 3.19
C LYS A 147 16.11 0.93 1.83
N ILE A 148 15.01 0.82 1.11
CA ILE A 148 14.82 1.57 -0.12
C ILE A 148 14.33 2.97 0.22
N SER A 149 15.08 3.97 -0.25
CA SER A 149 14.71 5.35 -0.04
C SER A 149 13.84 5.84 -1.20
N PHE A 150 12.62 6.27 -0.90
CA PHE A 150 11.72 6.86 -1.88
C PHE A 150 11.83 8.37 -1.90
N GLY A 151 11.85 8.94 -3.10
CA GLY A 151 11.76 10.37 -3.34
C GLY A 151 10.32 10.75 -3.69
N ASP A 152 10.19 11.59 -4.69
CA ASP A 152 8.94 12.27 -5.00
C ASP A 152 7.88 11.29 -5.54
N MET A 153 6.67 11.44 -5.02
CA MET A 153 5.43 10.82 -5.48
C MET A 153 4.50 11.94 -5.98
N SER A 154 3.18 11.76 -5.92
CA SER A 154 2.25 12.83 -6.27
C SER A 154 2.06 13.84 -5.13
N ASP A 155 1.64 15.06 -5.50
CA ASP A 155 1.13 16.02 -4.53
C ASP A 155 -0.25 15.60 -3.98
N SER A 156 -0.73 16.32 -2.96
CA SER A 156 -2.04 16.06 -2.32
C SER A 156 -3.26 16.18 -3.25
N ASN A 157 -3.10 16.76 -4.44
CA ASN A 157 -4.12 16.88 -5.47
C ASN A 157 -3.93 15.88 -6.62
N GLY A 158 -2.95 14.97 -6.52
CA GLY A 158 -2.61 14.08 -7.62
C GLY A 158 -1.90 14.76 -8.79
N GLY A 159 -1.41 15.98 -8.56
CA GLY A 159 -0.58 16.76 -9.44
C GLY A 159 0.90 16.37 -9.35
N ALA A 160 1.66 16.82 -10.35
CA ALA A 160 3.11 16.77 -10.32
C ALA A 160 3.64 17.89 -9.41
N HIS A 161 4.56 17.56 -8.52
CA HIS A 161 5.30 18.57 -7.78
C HIS A 161 6.15 19.43 -8.74
N GLY A 162 6.13 20.76 -8.56
CA GLY A 162 7.11 21.69 -9.12
C GLY A 162 7.45 21.53 -10.61
N GLY A 163 6.52 21.86 -11.52
CA GLY A 163 6.79 22.35 -12.90
C GLY A 163 7.56 21.50 -13.92
N ASN A 164 8.23 20.41 -13.55
CA ASN A 164 9.10 19.63 -14.45
C ASN A 164 9.00 18.09 -14.26
N HIS A 165 8.12 17.60 -13.39
CA HIS A 165 7.93 16.17 -13.14
C HIS A 165 6.59 15.68 -13.70
N ASP A 166 6.37 15.84 -15.01
CA ASP A 166 5.14 15.42 -15.72
C ASP A 166 4.74 13.95 -15.45
N SER A 167 5.68 13.12 -14.99
CA SER A 167 5.42 11.72 -14.64
C SER A 167 4.65 11.52 -13.34
N HIS A 168 4.83 12.39 -12.34
CA HIS A 168 4.33 12.19 -10.97
C HIS A 168 2.93 12.80 -10.72
N GLY A 169 2.29 13.38 -11.73
CA GLY A 169 0.89 13.79 -11.66
C GLY A 169 0.50 14.86 -12.68
N GLY A 170 -0.77 15.29 -12.64
CA GLY A 170 -1.34 16.29 -13.55
C GLY A 170 -1.99 15.71 -14.82
N LYS A 171 -2.50 16.57 -15.72
CA LYS A 171 -3.28 16.18 -16.93
C LYS A 171 -2.57 15.20 -17.88
N ASN A 172 -1.26 15.00 -17.72
CA ASN A 172 -0.41 14.15 -18.55
C ASN A 172 0.29 13.01 -17.80
N GLY A 173 0.18 12.92 -16.46
CA GLY A 173 0.85 11.94 -15.60
C GLY A 173 -0.11 11.01 -14.86
N GLY A 174 0.36 9.84 -14.41
CA GLY A 174 -0.43 8.93 -13.60
C GLY A 174 -0.53 9.43 -12.16
N SER A 175 -1.53 10.25 -11.87
CA SER A 175 -1.84 10.75 -10.52
C SER A 175 -1.85 9.61 -9.49
N GLY A 176 -0.96 9.68 -8.50
CA GLY A 176 -0.78 8.72 -7.41
C GLY A 176 -0.21 7.36 -7.81
N ASN A 177 0.22 7.17 -9.06
CA ASN A 177 0.66 5.88 -9.59
C ASN A 177 2.16 5.80 -9.88
N CYS A 178 2.95 6.81 -9.51
CA CYS A 178 4.39 6.85 -9.79
C CYS A 178 5.18 7.19 -8.53
N ILE A 179 6.31 6.52 -8.36
CA ILE A 179 7.17 6.63 -7.20
C ILE A 179 8.61 6.67 -7.68
N ASP A 180 9.36 7.66 -7.24
CA ASP A 180 10.81 7.67 -7.40
C ASP A 180 11.49 6.89 -6.29
N TYR A 181 12.46 6.06 -6.66
CA TYR A 181 13.36 5.43 -5.70
C TYR A 181 14.80 5.91 -5.93
N ARG A 182 15.59 5.89 -4.86
CA ARG A 182 17.02 6.19 -4.92
C ARG A 182 17.79 4.95 -5.35
N TYR A 183 18.65 5.11 -6.36
CA TYR A 183 19.50 4.02 -6.82
C TYR A 183 20.35 3.45 -5.70
N THR A 184 20.61 2.14 -5.79
CA THR A 184 21.41 1.42 -4.81
C THR A 184 22.87 1.30 -5.23
N ASP A 185 23.78 1.23 -4.27
CA ASP A 185 25.17 0.81 -4.49
C ASP A 185 25.32 -0.72 -4.47
N GLU A 186 26.57 -1.21 -4.50
CA GLU A 186 26.89 -2.65 -4.48
C GLU A 186 26.43 -3.37 -3.20
N ASN A 187 26.22 -2.62 -2.11
CA ASN A 187 25.74 -3.14 -0.83
C ASN A 187 24.24 -2.93 -0.65
N PHE A 188 23.53 -2.61 -1.74
CA PHE A 188 22.09 -2.36 -1.75
C PHE A 188 21.69 -1.15 -0.88
N VAL A 189 22.61 -0.18 -0.70
CA VAL A 189 22.34 1.05 0.05
C VAL A 189 21.87 2.14 -0.89
N SER A 190 20.70 2.71 -0.60
CA SER A 190 20.10 3.82 -1.33
C SER A 190 20.98 5.07 -1.31
N ARG A 191 21.24 5.67 -2.47
CA ARG A 191 22.07 6.87 -2.64
C ARG A 191 21.50 7.84 -3.67
N GLN A 192 21.76 9.13 -3.46
CA GLN A 192 21.39 10.17 -4.42
C GLN A 192 22.44 10.29 -5.53
N GLY A 193 22.00 10.11 -6.78
CA GLY A 193 22.82 10.34 -7.97
C GLY A 193 22.15 9.78 -9.21
N THR A 194 22.96 9.41 -10.20
CA THR A 194 22.48 8.93 -11.50
C THR A 194 23.07 7.58 -11.83
N ALA A 195 22.59 6.91 -12.87
CA ALA A 195 23.18 5.67 -13.39
C ALA A 195 24.65 5.82 -13.87
N LYS A 196 25.20 7.04 -13.90
CA LYS A 196 26.61 7.32 -14.22
C LYS A 196 27.48 7.54 -12.98
N SER A 197 26.90 7.53 -11.78
CA SER A 197 27.64 7.73 -10.54
C SER A 197 28.60 6.57 -10.30
N SER A 198 29.79 6.84 -9.74
CA SER A 198 30.85 5.83 -9.55
C SER A 198 30.48 4.69 -8.60
N TRP A 199 29.53 4.94 -7.69
CA TRP A 199 29.00 3.95 -6.76
C TRP A 199 27.78 3.20 -7.29
N PHE A 200 27.22 3.61 -8.44
CA PHE A 200 26.03 3.00 -9.00
C PHE A 200 26.32 1.53 -9.35
N ASN A 201 25.46 0.63 -8.88
CA ASN A 201 25.60 -0.78 -9.16
C ASN A 201 24.41 -1.29 -9.99
N ALA A 202 24.65 -1.68 -11.24
CA ALA A 202 23.58 -2.11 -12.13
C ALA A 202 22.90 -3.41 -11.66
N GLN A 203 23.62 -4.29 -10.97
CA GLN A 203 23.09 -5.58 -10.52
C GLN A 203 22.09 -5.40 -9.39
N THR A 204 22.42 -4.60 -8.37
CA THR A 204 21.51 -4.36 -7.24
C THR A 204 20.25 -3.59 -7.68
N ASN A 205 20.41 -2.57 -8.54
CA ASN A 205 19.27 -1.85 -9.08
C ASN A 205 18.40 -2.71 -10.00
N LYS A 206 19.01 -3.60 -10.80
CA LYS A 206 18.24 -4.59 -11.56
C LYS A 206 17.47 -5.53 -10.62
N GLY A 207 18.11 -6.03 -9.56
CA GLY A 207 17.46 -6.90 -8.57
C GLY A 207 16.22 -6.24 -7.96
N PHE A 208 16.34 -4.97 -7.51
CA PHE A 208 15.18 -4.22 -7.03
C PHE A 208 14.07 -4.08 -8.08
N LEU A 209 14.42 -3.79 -9.33
CA LEU A 209 13.45 -3.66 -10.42
C LEU A 209 12.78 -4.99 -10.81
N ASP A 210 13.48 -6.12 -10.63
CA ASP A 210 12.91 -7.46 -10.83
C ASP A 210 11.81 -7.73 -9.78
N TYR A 211 12.04 -7.40 -8.50
CA TYR A 211 10.99 -7.44 -7.47
C TYR A 211 9.85 -6.46 -7.81
N ALA A 212 10.17 -5.21 -8.17
CA ALA A 212 9.16 -4.20 -8.49
C ALA A 212 8.25 -4.63 -9.65
N LYS A 213 8.76 -5.42 -10.59
CA LYS A 213 7.99 -5.97 -11.70
C LYS A 213 6.89 -6.91 -11.23
N ASP A 214 7.16 -7.75 -10.24
CA ASP A 214 6.18 -8.73 -9.72
C ASP A 214 5.04 -8.00 -8.98
N TRP A 215 5.32 -6.85 -8.39
CA TRP A 215 4.34 -5.92 -7.81
C TRP A 215 3.67 -4.98 -8.83
N GLY A 216 3.90 -5.18 -10.13
CA GLY A 216 3.21 -4.44 -11.19
C GLY A 216 3.77 -3.05 -11.51
N PHE A 217 4.90 -2.63 -10.93
CA PHE A 217 5.50 -1.30 -11.20
C PHE A 217 6.03 -1.11 -12.62
N THR A 218 6.11 -2.17 -13.42
CA THR A 218 6.50 -2.07 -14.84
C THR A 218 5.32 -1.99 -15.81
N LYS A 219 4.08 -2.12 -15.31
CA LYS A 219 2.85 -2.15 -16.12
C LYS A 219 1.75 -1.23 -15.59
N ASN A 220 1.51 -1.28 -14.29
CA ASN A 220 0.37 -0.64 -13.63
C ASN A 220 0.72 0.74 -13.04
N TYR A 221 1.98 0.95 -12.64
CA TYR A 221 2.44 2.11 -11.88
C TYR A 221 3.60 2.85 -12.57
N ILE A 222 3.43 3.15 -13.86
CA ILE A 222 4.37 3.91 -14.70
C ILE A 222 3.68 5.15 -15.30
N SER A 223 4.45 6.20 -15.60
CA SER A 223 3.96 7.35 -16.36
C SER A 223 4.73 7.57 -17.67
N PRO A 224 4.09 8.04 -18.76
CA PRO A 224 2.66 8.18 -19.01
C PRO A 224 2.10 6.97 -19.78
N GLN A 225 0.93 6.45 -19.38
CA GLN A 225 0.13 5.48 -20.14
C GLN A 225 -0.47 6.07 -21.44
N LYS A 226 0.27 6.88 -22.21
CA LYS A 226 -0.10 7.15 -23.60
C LYS A 226 0.44 6.03 -24.48
N GLY A 227 -0.36 4.98 -24.69
CA GLY A 227 -0.20 4.15 -25.89
C GLY A 227 -0.18 2.63 -25.77
N TYR A 228 -0.42 2.01 -24.61
CA TYR A 228 -0.66 0.56 -24.59
C TYR A 228 -2.15 0.29 -24.79
N GLY A 229 -2.52 0.11 -26.06
CA GLY A 229 -3.82 -0.38 -26.45
C GLY A 229 -4.16 -1.68 -25.72
N LYS A 230 -5.45 -1.84 -25.46
CA LYS A 230 -6.07 -3.11 -25.03
C LYS A 230 -5.43 -4.30 -25.75
N ILE A 231 -5.02 -5.29 -24.98
CA ILE A 231 -4.97 -6.68 -25.44
C ILE A 231 -5.77 -7.49 -24.43
#